data_AF-A0A7C4D7K1-F1
#
_entry.id   AF-A0A7C4D7K1-F1
#
_cell.length_a   1.000
_cell.length_b   1.000
_cell.length_c   1.000
_cell.angle_alpha   90.00
_cell.angle_beta   90.00
_cell.angle_gamma   90.00
#
_symmetry.space_group_name_H-M   'P 1'
#
loop_
_entity.id
_entity.type
_entity.pdbx_description
1 polymer ?
#
loop_
_entity_poly.entity_id
_entity_poly.type
_entity_poly.pdbx_seq_one_letter_code
_entity_poly.pdbx_strand_id
1 'polypeptide(L)' 'MIYTNSEEIVFEGIVIGYEELENIGKVLYLTGRINNTDCFFYLKVSKNMYEEYVLKGIGRLISGRGLIISRNPLIVEYEE' A
#
# COMPACT_ATOMS: atom_id res chain seq x y z
N MET A 1 -16.07 14.80 6.80
CA MET A 1 -14.71 15.20 7.22
C MET A 1 -13.83 15.06 5.99
N ILE A 2 -13.29 16.18 5.49
CA ILE A 2 -12.46 16.19 4.28
C ILE A 2 -11.01 16.25 4.79
N TYR A 3 -10.24 15.18 4.56
CA TYR A 3 -8.81 15.16 4.85
C TYR A 3 -8.07 15.76 3.65
N THR A 4 -7.81 17.06 3.69
CA THR A 4 -7.03 17.76 2.65
C THR A 4 -5.60 17.94 3.13
N ASN A 5 -4.81 16.87 3.05
CA ASN A 5 -3.34 16.91 2.92
C ASN A 5 -2.84 15.48 2.68
N SER A 6 -3.14 14.98 1.48
CA SER A 6 -2.54 13.76 0.96
C SER A 6 -1.05 14.02 0.73
N GLU A 7 -0.17 13.36 1.48
CA GLU A 7 1.28 13.46 1.25
C GLU A 7 1.67 12.46 0.16
N GLU A 8 2.20 12.97 -0.96
CA GLU A 8 2.79 12.14 -2.02
C GLU A 8 4.12 11.58 -1.54
N ILE A 9 4.29 10.28 -1.74
CA ILE A 9 5.47 9.54 -1.32
C ILE A 9 5.97 8.61 -2.42
N VAL A 10 7.25 8.27 -2.37
CA VAL A 10 7.82 7.16 -3.15
C VAL A 10 8.02 5.98 -2.23
N PHE A 11 7.63 4.80 -2.68
CA PHE A 11 7.80 3.57 -1.93
C PHE A 11 8.40 2.43 -2.76
N GLU A 12 9.01 1.50 -2.06
CA GLU A 12 9.42 0.18 -2.56
C GLU A 12 9.20 -0.83 -1.46
N GLY A 13 8.63 -2.00 -1.74
CA GLY A 13 8.40 -3.01 -0.74
C GLY A 13 8.09 -4.39 -1.30
N ILE A 14 8.16 -5.37 -0.41
CA ILE A 14 7.83 -6.76 -0.68
C ILE A 14 6.46 -7.04 -0.07
N VAL A 15 5.56 -7.60 -0.87
CA VAL A 15 4.25 -8.06 -0.39
C VAL A 15 4.44 -9.25 0.54
N ILE A 16 4.01 -9.10 1.79
CA ILE A 16 4.10 -10.13 2.84
C ILE A 16 2.73 -10.60 3.33
N GLY A 17 1.64 -9.96 2.88
CA GLY A 17 0.29 -10.37 3.24
C GLY A 17 -0.79 -9.71 2.39
N TYR A 18 -2.00 -10.23 2.55
CA TYR A 18 -3.22 -9.72 1.93
C TYR A 18 -4.28 -9.60 3.01
N GLU A 19 -4.88 -8.43 3.15
CA GLU A 19 -5.83 -8.14 4.21
C GLU A 19 -7.05 -7.40 3.67
N GLU A 20 -8.13 -7.41 4.43
CA GLU A 20 -9.32 -6.60 4.18
C GLU A 20 -9.55 -5.73 5.41
N LEU A 21 -9.39 -4.41 5.23
CA LEU A 21 -9.53 -3.44 6.30
C LEU A 21 -10.93 -2.82 6.26
N GLU A 22 -11.53 -2.66 7.44
CA GLU A 22 -12.83 -2.00 7.58
C GLU A 22 -12.78 -0.58 7.00
N ASN A 23 -13.78 -0.21 6.19
CA ASN A 23 -13.89 1.10 5.50
C ASN A 23 -12.82 1.42 4.44
N ILE A 24 -11.83 0.55 4.20
CA ILE A 24 -10.79 0.73 3.17
C ILE A 24 -10.93 -0.33 2.06
N GLY A 25 -11.26 -1.57 2.44
CA GLY A 25 -11.36 -2.72 1.55
C GLY A 25 -10.08 -3.54 1.48
N LYS A 26 -9.89 -4.25 0.35
CA LYS A 26 -8.76 -5.15 0.12
C LYS A 26 -7.46 -4.39 -0.08
N VAL A 27 -6.43 -4.76 0.67
CA VAL A 27 -5.11 -4.12 0.68
C VAL A 27 -4.00 -5.16 0.68
N LEU A 28 -2.84 -4.77 0.15
CA LEU A 28 -1.60 -5.53 0.27
C LEU A 28 -0.88 -5.08 1.54
N TYR A 29 -0.31 -6.01 2.31
CA TYR A 29 0.57 -5.67 3.43
C TYR A 29 2.03 -5.84 3.01
N LEU A 30 2.82 -4.77 3.17
CA LEU A 30 4.18 -4.68 2.67
C LEU A 30 5.19 -4.46 3.81
N THR A 31 6.37 -5.05 3.65
CA THR A 31 7.60 -4.61 4.31
C THR A 31 8.45 -3.88 3.29
N GLY A 32 8.95 -2.69 3.60
CA GLY A 32 9.66 -1.91 2.60
C GLY A 32 10.12 -0.56 3.11
N ARG A 33 10.26 0.38 2.18
CA ARG A 33 10.72 1.74 2.42
C ARG A 33 9.74 2.74 1.87
N ILE A 34 9.48 3.78 2.64
CA ILE A 34 8.82 5.01 2.19
C ILE A 34 9.80 6.16 2.44
N ASN A 35 10.11 6.95 1.40
CA ASN A 35 11.06 8.07 1.48
C ASN A 35 12.37 7.70 2.23
N ASN A 36 12.97 6.55 1.89
CA ASN A 36 14.17 5.96 2.50
C ASN A 36 14.05 5.50 3.97
N THR A 37 12.85 5.47 4.54
CA THR A 37 12.62 4.94 5.89
C THR A 37 12.01 3.55 5.83
N ASP A 38 12.69 2.58 6.45
CA ASP A 38 12.18 1.20 6.57
C ASP A 38 10.90 1.18 7.43
N CYS A 39 9.83 0.60 6.90
CA CYS A 39 8.55 0.51 7.59
C CYS A 39 7.68 -0.63 7.04
N PHE A 40 6.63 -0.95 7.81
CA PHE A 40 5.51 -1.77 7.36
C PHE A 40 4.34 -0.86 7.02
N PHE A 41 3.64 -1.15 5.93
CA PHE A 41 2.50 -0.36 5.50
C PHE A 41 1.52 -1.17 4.66
N TYR A 42 0.29 -0.70 4.63
CA TYR A 42 -0.74 -1.20 3.73
C TYR A 42 -0.73 -0.42 2.43
N LEU A 43 -0.83 -1.13 1.32
CA LEU A 43 -0.96 -0.55 -0.01
C LEU A 43 -2.34 -0.88 -0.58
N LYS A 44 -3.14 0.14 -0.80
CA LYS A 44 -4.41 0.07 -1.50
C LYS A 44 -4.14 0.21 -3.00
N VAL A 45 -4.50 -0.84 -3.75
CA VAL A 45 -4.32 -0.92 -5.20
C VAL A 45 -5.67 -1.11 -5.90
N SER A 46 -5.70 -0.98 -7.23
CA SER A 46 -6.89 -1.31 -8.00
C SER A 46 -7.27 -2.78 -7.83
N LYS A 47 -8.55 -3.11 -8.02
CA LYS A 47 -9.05 -4.50 -7.91
C LYS A 47 -8.27 -5.47 -8.81
N ASN A 48 -8.00 -5.06 -10.05
CA ASN A 48 -7.29 -5.89 -11.02
C ASN A 48 -5.85 -6.17 -10.56
N MET A 49 -5.17 -5.15 -10.04
CA MET A 49 -3.81 -5.29 -9.50
C MET A 49 -3.80 -6.19 -8.25
N TYR A 50 -4.76 -6.01 -7.34
CA TYR A 50 -4.89 -6.87 -6.17
C TYR A 50 -5.03 -8.35 -6.56
N GLU A 51 -5.94 -8.67 -7.51
CA GLU A 51 -6.15 -10.03 -7.99
C GLU A 51 -4.88 -10.61 -8.65
N GLU A 52 -4.16 -9.80 -9.41
CA GLU A 52 -2.87 -10.19 -10.00
C GLU A 52 -1.83 -10.55 -8.93
N TYR A 53 -1.69 -9.73 -7.88
CA TYR A 53 -0.75 -10.01 -6.80
C TYR A 53 -1.16 -11.21 -5.97
N VAL A 54 -2.45 -11.43 -5.72
CA VAL A 54 -2.95 -12.64 -5.05
C VAL A 54 -2.58 -13.90 -5.82
N LEU A 55 -2.76 -13.90 -7.15
CA LEU A 55 -2.39 -15.04 -7.99
C LEU A 55 -0.88 -15.32 -8.00
N LYS A 56 -0.05 -14.28 -7.88
CA LYS A 56 1.41 -14.40 -7.83
C LYS A 56 1.96 -14.81 -6.45
N GLY A 57 1.16 -14.70 -5.40
CA GLY A 57 1.56 -15.00 -4.02
C GLY A 57 2.48 -13.94 -3.38
N ILE A 58 2.87 -14.18 -2.14
CA ILE A 58 3.76 -13.31 -1.35
C ILE A 58 5.20 -13.32 -1.90
N GLY A 59 6.03 -12.35 -1.46
CA GLY A 59 7.43 -12.24 -1.87
C GLY A 59 7.65 -11.42 -3.16
N ARG A 60 6.59 -10.79 -3.67
CA ARG A 60 6.66 -9.95 -4.86
C ARG A 60 7.11 -8.54 -4.51
N LEU A 61 8.10 -8.04 -5.24
CA LEU A 61 8.52 -6.64 -5.18
C LEU A 61 7.48 -5.76 -5.88
N ILE A 62 7.15 -4.64 -5.25
CA ILE A 62 6.33 -3.56 -5.80
C ILE A 62 6.94 -2.23 -5.40
N SER A 63 7.02 -1.30 -6.34
CA SER A 63 7.54 0.05 -6.13
C SER A 63 6.73 1.04 -6.94
N GLY A 64 6.60 2.26 -6.45
CA GLY A 64 5.86 3.30 -7.15
C GLY A 64 5.68 4.55 -6.32
N ARG A 65 4.68 5.33 -6.69
CA ARG A 65 4.23 6.51 -5.96
C ARG A 65 2.88 6.25 -5.33
N GLY A 66 2.55 7.03 -4.33
CA GLY A 66 1.23 6.96 -3.73
C GLY A 66 0.98 8.07 -2.74
N LEU A 67 -0.25 8.09 -2.23
CA LEU A 67 -0.73 9.07 -1.29
C LEU A 67 -0.95 8.43 0.07
N ILE A 68 -0.41 9.05 1.12
CA ILE A 68 -0.75 8.64 2.50
C ILE A 68 -2.19 9.04 2.79
N ILE A 69 -3.06 8.04 2.95
CA ILE A 69 -4.48 8.23 3.30
C ILE A 69 -4.78 7.94 4.77
N SER A 70 -3.88 7.24 5.47
CA SER A 70 -3.90 7.09 6.93
C SER A 70 -2.49 6.89 7.47
N ARG A 71 -2.20 7.41 8.66
CA ARG A 71 -0.91 7.18 9.36
C ARG A 71 -1.01 6.15 10.48
N ASN A 72 -2.22 5.79 10.90
CA ASN A 72 -2.43 4.80 11.94
C ASN A 72 -3.71 3.97 11.66
N PRO A 73 -3.59 2.77 11.06
CA PRO A 73 -2.36 2.19 10.51
C PRO A 73 -1.85 2.99 9.29
N LEU A 74 -0.58 2.80 8.91
CA LEU A 74 -0.01 3.44 7.72
C LEU A 74 -0.60 2.82 6.46
N ILE A 75 -1.39 3.61 5.72
CA ILE A 75 -2.05 3.18 4.48
C ILE A 75 -1.68 4.15 3.36
N VAL A 76 -1.18 3.59 2.27
CA VAL A 76 -0.83 4.28 1.03
C VAL A 76 -1.82 3.87 -0.06
N GLU A 77 -2.39 4.84 -0.77
CA GLU A 77 -3.12 4.61 -2.01
C GLU A 77 -2.17 4.70 -3.19
N TYR A 78 -2.08 3.64 -3.99
CA TYR A 78 -1.18 3.55 -5.13
C TYR A 78 -1.61 4.51 -6.25
N GLU A 79 -0.65 5.29 -6.76
CA GLU A 79 -0.81 6.10 -7.97
C GLU A 79 0.03 5.47 -9.10
N GLU A 80 -0.60 5.29 -10.28
CA GLU A 80 0.03 4.73 -11.49
C GLU A 80 1.20 5.58 -12.02
#